data_AF-A0A316KK89-F1
#
_entry.id   AF-A0A316KK89-F1
#
_cell.length_a   1.000
_cell.length_b   1.000
_cell.length_c   1.000
_cell.angle_alpha   90.00
_cell.angle_beta   90.00
_cell.angle_gamma   90.00
#
_symmetry.space_group_name_H-M   'P 1'
#
loop_
_entity.id
_entity.type
_entity.pdbx_description
1 polymer ?
#
loop_
_entity_poly.entity_id
_entity_poly.type
_entity_poly.pdbx_seq_one_letter_code
_entity_poly.pdbx_strand_id
1 'polypeptide(L)'
;MSFIRPEVRMAILRWREALVGAAVLLLGLYWVLGVTPGLLVWIGYVALFLGAALFFAGLQRGRARMGGGGPGVVQVVERRVGYFGPLNGGLVDLDAVTSISLDPTEHPRHWV
;
A
#
# COMPACT_ATOMS: atom_id res chain seq x y z
N MET A 1 -7.74 6.66 28.36
CA MET A 1 -6.57 5.82 28.02
C MET A 1 -7.00 4.83 26.94
N SER A 2 -6.47 4.93 25.72
CA SER A 2 -6.79 3.96 24.65
C SER A 2 -6.12 2.62 24.97
N PHE A 3 -6.89 1.53 25.00
CA PHE A 3 -6.38 0.17 25.15
C PHE A 3 -5.54 -0.30 23.94
N ILE A 4 -5.62 0.43 22.82
CA ILE A 4 -4.91 0.09 21.58
C ILE A 4 -3.63 0.95 21.49
N ARG A 5 -2.50 0.25 21.37
CA ARG A 5 -1.20 0.83 21.06
C ARG A 5 -1.26 1.66 19.75
N PRO A 6 -0.75 2.89 19.72
CA PRO A 6 -0.85 3.77 18.55
C PRO A 6 -0.22 3.16 17.30
N GLU A 7 0.80 2.32 17.44
CA GLU A 7 1.44 1.59 16.34
C GLU A 7 0.47 0.62 15.65
N VAL A 8 -0.36 -0.08 16.44
CA VAL A 8 -1.40 -0.99 15.93
C VAL A 8 -2.47 -0.21 15.19
N ARG A 9 -2.87 0.94 15.71
CA ARG A 9 -3.84 1.82 15.05
C ARG A 9 -3.33 2.30 13.70
N MET A 10 -2.07 2.70 13.61
CA MET A 10 -1.47 3.10 12.33
C MET A 10 -1.40 1.95 11.33
N ALA A 11 -1.06 0.74 11.80
CA ALA A 11 -1.05 -0.44 10.95
C ALA A 11 -2.46 -0.76 10.40
N ILE A 12 -3.49 -0.75 11.24
CA ILE A 12 -4.88 -1.00 10.82
C ILE A 12 -5.34 0.08 9.82
N LEU A 13 -5.05 1.35 10.09
CA LEU A 13 -5.43 2.45 9.20
C LEU A 13 -4.72 2.37 7.84
N ARG A 14 -3.45 1.93 7.83
CA ARG A 14 -2.68 1.72 6.60
C ARG A 14 -3.29 0.63 5.70
N TRP A 15 -3.82 -0.44 6.29
CA TRP A 15 -4.37 -1.60 5.58
C TRP A 15 -5.90 -1.63 5.53
N ARG A 16 -6.60 -0.58 5.98
CA ARG A 16 -8.07 -0.54 6.11
C ARG A 16 -8.78 -0.97 4.83
N GLU A 17 -8.31 -0.49 3.68
CA GLU A 17 -8.93 -0.78 2.39
C GLU A 17 -8.77 -2.26 2.01
N ALA A 18 -7.60 -2.86 2.29
CA ALA A 18 -7.37 -4.29 2.10
C ALA A 18 -8.26 -5.12 3.03
N LEU A 19 -8.41 -4.71 4.29
CA LEU A 19 -9.27 -5.39 5.26
C LEU A 19 -10.75 -5.35 4.84
N VAL A 20 -11.23 -4.19 4.36
CA VAL A 20 -12.59 -4.07 3.84
C VAL A 20 -12.78 -4.94 2.60
N GLY A 21 -11.83 -4.92 1.65
CA GLY A 21 -11.88 -5.78 0.46
C GLY A 21 -11.90 -7.27 0.82
N ALA A 22 -11.09 -7.69 1.79
CA ALA A 22 -11.06 -9.06 2.31
C ALA A 22 -12.40 -9.46 2.95
N ALA A 23 -13.02 -8.57 3.73
CA ALA A 23 -14.32 -8.84 4.33
C ALA A 23 -15.41 -9.02 3.25
N VAL A 24 -15.42 -8.17 2.22
CA VAL A 24 -16.36 -8.28 1.09
C VAL A 24 -16.11 -9.55 0.28
N LEU A 25 -14.86 -9.94 0.07
CA LEU A 25 -14.49 -11.21 -0.57
C LEU A 25 -15.05 -12.42 0.18
N LEU A 26 -14.83 -12.47 1.49
CA LEU A 26 -15.31 -13.57 2.33
C LEU A 26 -16.83 -13.64 2.35
N LEU A 27 -17.51 -12.49 2.37
CA LEU A 27 -18.97 -12.41 2.28
C LEU A 27 -19.48 -12.94 0.93
N GLY A 28 -18.86 -12.51 -0.18
CA GLY A 28 -19.20 -13.00 -1.52
C GLY A 28 -18.98 -14.51 -1.65
N LEU A 29 -17.86 -15.01 -1.14
CA LEU A 29 -17.55 -16.44 -1.13
C LEU A 29 -18.56 -17.24 -0.30
N TYR A 30 -18.95 -16.72 0.87
CA TYR A 30 -19.98 -17.32 1.71
C TYR A 30 -21.33 -17.40 0.98
N TRP A 31 -21.74 -16.36 0.26
CA TRP A 31 -22.99 -16.37 -0.50
C TRP A 31 -22.97 -17.30 -1.70
N VAL A 32 -21.84 -17.44 -2.39
CA VAL A 32 -21.72 -18.36 -3.54
C VAL A 32 -21.69 -19.82 -3.10
N LEU A 33 -21.03 -20.14 -1.98
CA LEU A 33 -20.85 -21.54 -1.54
C LEU A 33 -21.94 -22.03 -0.57
N GLY A 34 -22.53 -21.13 0.23
CA GLY A 34 -23.41 -21.49 1.34
C GLY A 34 -24.91 -21.37 1.06
N VAL A 35 -25.31 -20.73 -0.04
CA VAL A 35 -26.73 -20.46 -0.36
C VAL A 35 -27.17 -21.30 -1.55
N THR A 36 -28.39 -21.83 -1.49
CA THR A 36 -29.03 -22.56 -2.59
C THR A 36 -29.04 -21.72 -3.88
N PRO A 37 -28.87 -22.32 -5.08
CA PRO A 37 -28.81 -21.57 -6.33
C PRO A 37 -29.99 -20.61 -6.48
N GLY A 38 -29.69 -19.31 -6.60
CA GLY A 38 -30.69 -18.24 -6.62
C GLY A 38 -30.07 -16.86 -6.80
N LEU A 39 -30.87 -15.80 -6.65
CA LEU A 39 -30.44 -14.41 -6.86
C LEU A 39 -29.22 -14.04 -5.99
N LEU A 40 -29.14 -14.56 -4.76
CA LEU A 40 -28.01 -14.32 -3.85
C LEU A 40 -26.67 -14.82 -4.40
N VAL A 41 -26.66 -15.88 -5.21
CA VAL A 41 -25.41 -16.40 -5.80
C VAL A 41 -24.85 -15.42 -6.82
N TRP A 42 -25.71 -14.80 -7.64
CA TRP A 42 -25.30 -13.75 -8.58
C TRP A 42 -24.77 -12.51 -7.86
N ILE A 43 -25.43 -12.09 -6.77
CA ILE A 43 -24.93 -11.01 -5.91
C ILE A 43 -23.59 -11.40 -5.29
N GLY A 44 -23.41 -12.66 -4.90
CA GLY A 44 -22.16 -13.21 -4.40
C GLY A 44 -21.00 -13.10 -5.40
N TYR A 45 -21.24 -13.38 -6.68
CA TYR A 45 -20.23 -13.18 -7.72
C TYR A 45 -19.84 -11.72 -7.91
N VAL A 46 -20.81 -10.80 -7.90
CA VAL A 46 -20.53 -9.35 -7.95
C VAL A 46 -19.71 -8.92 -6.73
N ALA A 47 -20.08 -9.38 -5.54
CA ALA A 47 -19.36 -9.10 -4.30
C ALA A 47 -17.92 -9.68 -4.34
N LEU A 48 -17.72 -10.87 -4.89
CA LEU A 48 -16.39 -11.45 -5.09
C LEU A 48 -15.53 -10.57 -6.00
N PHE A 49 -16.07 -10.12 -7.13
CA PHE A 49 -15.32 -9.30 -8.08
C PHE A 49 -14.94 -7.93 -7.50
N LEU A 50 -15.91 -7.26 -6.86
CA LEU A 50 -15.67 -5.98 -6.19
C LEU A 50 -14.74 -6.12 -5.00
N GLY A 51 -14.92 -7.15 -4.18
CA GLY A 51 -14.07 -7.46 -3.05
C GLY A 51 -12.63 -7.71 -3.49
N ALA A 52 -12.42 -8.49 -4.57
CA ALA A 52 -11.10 -8.73 -5.14
C ALA A 52 -10.44 -7.42 -5.57
N ALA A 53 -11.14 -6.60 -6.36
CA ALA A 53 -10.62 -5.32 -6.81
C ALA A 53 -10.23 -4.40 -5.63
N LEU A 54 -11.09 -4.30 -4.62
CA LEU A 54 -10.83 -3.52 -3.40
C LEU A 54 -9.64 -4.08 -2.61
N PHE A 55 -9.55 -5.40 -2.47
CA PHE A 55 -8.46 -6.06 -1.77
C PHE A 55 -7.12 -5.79 -2.46
N PHE A 56 -7.05 -5.99 -3.78
CA PHE A 56 -5.83 -5.72 -4.55
C PHE A 56 -5.43 -4.25 -4.52
N ALA A 57 -6.38 -3.32 -4.70
CA ALA A 57 -6.11 -1.90 -4.59
C ALA A 57 -5.64 -1.51 -3.18
N GLY A 58 -6.29 -2.03 -2.14
CA GLY A 58 -5.88 -1.82 -0.76
C GLY A 58 -4.51 -2.40 -0.45
N LEU A 59 -4.16 -3.54 -1.05
CA LEU A 59 -2.83 -4.15 -0.91
C LEU A 59 -1.75 -3.27 -1.55
N GLN A 60 -2.00 -2.76 -2.76
CA GLN A 60 -1.09 -1.83 -3.43
C GLN A 60 -0.90 -0.54 -2.62
N ARG A 61 -2.00 0.08 -2.17
CA ARG A 61 -1.93 1.32 -1.39
C ARG A 61 -1.31 1.12 -0.01
N GLY A 62 -1.58 0.00 0.66
CA GLY A 62 -0.96 -0.36 1.94
C GLY A 62 0.57 -0.51 1.83
N ARG A 63 1.06 -1.04 0.70
CA ARG A 63 2.50 -1.13 0.38
C ARG A 63 3.12 0.22 0.03
N ALA A 64 2.40 1.05 -0.72
CA ALA A 64 2.88 2.37 -1.14
C ALA A 64 2.88 3.42 -0.01
N ARG A 65 2.03 3.25 1.01
CA ARG A 65 2.04 4.05 2.24
C ARG A 65 3.23 3.67 3.14
N MET A 66 4.45 3.96 2.69
CA MET A 66 5.63 3.97 3.56
C MET A 66 5.64 5.27 4.37
N GLY A 67 5.90 5.17 5.68
CA GLY A 67 5.80 6.26 6.63
C GLY A 67 6.93 7.29 6.47
N GLY A 68 6.59 8.57 6.62
CA GLY A 68 7.53 9.68 6.68
C GLY A 68 8.31 9.68 7.99
N GLY A 69 9.50 9.10 7.97
CA GLY A 69 10.45 9.14 9.10
C GLY A 69 11.88 9.53 8.69
N GLY A 70 12.14 9.71 7.40
CA GLY A 70 13.41 10.25 6.91
C GLY A 70 13.43 11.78 6.98
N PRO A 71 14.62 12.40 7.01
CA PRO A 71 14.77 13.85 7.06
C PRO A 71 14.30 14.56 5.77
N GLY A 72 13.98 13.81 4.71
CA GLY A 72 13.53 14.34 3.42
C GLY A 72 12.29 13.65 2.87
N VAL A 73 11.71 14.22 1.82
CA VAL A 73 10.52 13.70 1.12
C VAL A 73 10.96 13.00 -0.15
N VAL A 74 10.57 11.73 -0.31
CA VAL A 74 10.71 10.99 -1.57
C VAL A 74 9.39 11.09 -2.34
N GLN A 75 9.45 11.62 -3.55
CA GLN A 75 8.32 11.66 -4.48
C GLN A 75 8.59 10.68 -5.62
N VAL A 76 7.60 9.86 -5.96
CA VAL A 76 7.67 8.99 -7.15
C VAL A 76 6.51 9.34 -8.06
N VAL A 77 6.81 9.87 -9.25
CA VAL A 77 5.83 10.28 -10.26
C VAL A 77 6.24 9.66 -11.59
N GLU A 78 5.39 8.82 -12.18
CA GLU A 78 5.59 8.32 -13.56
C GLU A 78 7.01 7.78 -13.83
N ARG A 79 7.49 6.88 -12.96
CA ARG A 79 8.85 6.30 -13.02
C ARG A 79 9.99 7.29 -12.76
N ARG A 80 9.70 8.50 -12.30
CA ARG A 80 10.72 9.44 -11.82
C ARG A 80 10.75 9.46 -10.31
N VAL A 81 11.94 9.33 -9.74
CA VAL A 81 12.19 9.42 -8.30
C VAL A 81 12.80 10.78 -8.00
N GLY A 82 12.13 11.56 -7.18
CA GLY A 82 12.62 12.81 -6.61
C GLY A 82 12.91 12.64 -5.13
N TYR A 83 14.08 13.07 -4.68
CA TYR A 83 14.40 13.19 -3.26
C TYR A 83 14.63 14.65 -2.90
N PHE A 84 13.89 15.12 -1.90
CA PHE A 84 13.96 16.48 -1.37
C PHE A 84 14.39 16.42 0.09
N GLY A 85 15.70 16.37 0.32
CA GLY A 85 16.33 16.38 1.64
C GLY A 85 16.93 17.74 2.01
N PRO A 86 17.25 17.97 3.30
CA PRO A 86 17.80 19.23 3.79
C PRO A 86 19.28 19.45 3.43
N LEU A 87 20.00 18.39 3.05
CA LEU A 87 21.42 18.43 2.72
C LEU A 87 21.62 18.27 1.21
N ASN A 88 20.93 17.31 0.62
CA ASN A 88 21.02 16.94 -0.78
C ASN A 88 19.62 16.65 -1.35
N GLY A 89 19.53 16.68 -2.68
CA GLY A 89 18.30 16.40 -3.41
C GLY A 89 18.57 16.19 -4.89
N GLY A 90 17.64 15.53 -5.56
CA GLY A 90 17.82 15.17 -6.96
C GLY A 90 16.58 14.54 -7.57
N LEU A 91 16.54 14.51 -8.89
CA LEU A 91 15.50 13.88 -9.69
C LEU A 91 16.17 12.93 -10.66
N VAL A 92 15.78 11.67 -10.65
CA VAL A 92 16.28 10.66 -11.59
C VAL A 92 15.12 9.84 -12.15
N ASP A 93 15.15 9.61 -13.46
CA ASP A 93 14.20 8.70 -14.10
C ASP A 93 14.65 7.25 -13.85
N LEU A 94 13.75 6.35 -13.47
CA LEU A 94 14.07 4.95 -13.20
C LEU A 94 14.76 4.29 -14.41
N ASP A 95 14.38 4.68 -15.63
CA ASP A 95 14.96 4.17 -16.86
C ASP A 95 16.43 4.60 -17.06
N ALA A 96 16.84 5.69 -16.40
CA ALA A 96 18.21 6.17 -16.40
C ALA A 96 19.06 5.59 -15.24
N VAL A 97 18.44 4.92 -14.25
CA VAL A 97 19.16 4.32 -13.13
C VAL A 97 19.85 3.04 -13.58
N THR A 98 21.18 3.04 -13.57
CA THR A 98 22.02 1.88 -13.94
C THR A 98 22.50 1.10 -12.73
N SER A 99 22.77 1.78 -11.61
CA SER A 99 23.19 1.18 -10.34
C SER A 99 22.80 2.09 -9.18
N ILE A 100 22.65 1.49 -8.00
CA ILE A 100 22.47 2.21 -6.74
C ILE A 100 23.62 1.81 -5.83
N SER A 101 24.33 2.80 -5.31
CA SER A 101 25.47 2.63 -4.42
C SER A 101 25.21 3.32 -3.08
N LEU A 102 25.78 2.80 -2.00
CA LEU A 102 25.74 3.47 -0.70
C LEU A 102 26.94 4.40 -0.62
N ASP A 103 26.73 5.69 -0.42
CA ASP A 103 27.80 6.64 -0.12
C ASP A 103 28.02 6.70 1.41
N PRO A 104 29.16 6.19 1.92
CA PRO A 104 29.47 6.23 3.34
C PRO A 104 30.15 7.54 3.77
N THR A 105 30.50 8.44 2.84
CA THR A 105 31.33 9.62 3.09
C THR A 105 30.53 10.79 3.68
N GLU A 106 29.25 10.91 3.34
CA GLU A 106 28.35 11.93 3.90
C GLU A 106 27.59 11.43 5.15
N HIS A 107 27.11 12.37 5.96
CA HIS A 107 26.28 12.09 7.14
C HIS A 107 24.92 12.82 7.05
N PRO A 108 23.80 12.09 7.14
CA PRO A 108 23.68 10.63 7.27
C PRO A 108 24.08 9.91 5.98
N ARG A 109 24.55 8.65 6.13
CA ARG A 109 24.83 7.78 4.99
C ARG A 109 23.57 7.65 4.14
N HIS A 110 23.71 7.81 2.83
CA HIS A 110 22.58 7.80 1.91
C HIS A 110 22.93 7.04 0.63
N TRP A 111 21.90 6.65 -0.10
CA TRP A 111 22.02 5.93 -1.37
C TRP A 111 22.09 6.94 -2.52
N VAL A 112 23.00 6.69 -3.47
CA VAL A 112 23.23 7.49 -4.68
C VAL A 112 23.23 6.58 -5.90
#